data_AF-A0A972X5K5-F1
#
_entry.id   AF-A0A972X5K5-F1
#
_cell.length_a   1.000
_cell.length_b   1.000
_cell.length_c   1.000
_cell.angle_alpha   90.00
_cell.angle_beta   90.00
_cell.angle_gamma   90.00
#
_symmetry.space_group_name_H-M   'P 1'
#
loop_
_entity.id
_entity.type
_entity.pdbx_description
1 polymer ?
#
loop_
_entity_poly.entity_id
_entity_poly.type
_entity_poly.pdbx_seq_one_letter_code
_entity_poly.pdbx_strand_id
1 'polypeptide(L)'
;MMSQTIERAAMSATADDIAAKLRNAPAWVRSAAKVSGRAVSPSQPVSKPVSKPAAKPTVPMPAAKPTARARAPVIGWLAGMCCPGVSRPCLSSKDSERLPEQFTPRAWASMLAQVRKVKGDGVPLTFGHEGPVIARSGDLDLTFSVDPLTGLEFEARLRDTPAGRKVLDAIGTSSLGVSIGYRKSTQWIVERDGIGRVRIVDDAILDHIALIAEKGTNRRAAYSAARCYGRRSTGVGCPRDARESARSWAF
;
A
#
# COMPACT_ATOMS: atom_id res chain seq x y z
N MET A 1 -37.92 -20.00 12.33
CA MET A 1 -37.31 -18.94 13.16
C MET A 1 -35.89 -19.37 13.50
N MET A 2 -34.89 -18.90 12.76
CA MET A 2 -33.46 -19.10 13.07
C MET A 2 -32.74 -17.81 12.68
N SER A 3 -32.48 -16.97 13.68
CA SER A 3 -31.66 -15.77 13.57
C SER A 3 -30.84 -15.67 14.85
N GLN A 4 -29.57 -15.30 14.71
CA GLN A 4 -28.52 -15.14 15.73
C GLN A 4 -27.44 -16.25 15.80
N THR A 5 -26.51 -16.29 14.83
CA THR A 5 -25.11 -16.72 15.12
C THR A 5 -24.09 -16.23 14.07
N ILE A 6 -24.09 -14.94 13.69
CA ILE A 6 -22.97 -14.37 12.91
C ILE A 6 -22.66 -12.95 13.41
N GLU A 7 -22.18 -12.86 14.65
CA GLU A 7 -21.40 -11.71 15.12
C GLU A 7 -20.32 -12.22 16.07
N ARG A 8 -19.05 -12.16 15.62
CA ARG A 8 -17.77 -12.13 16.35
C ARG A 8 -16.72 -13.09 15.79
N ALA A 9 -15.96 -12.58 14.84
CA ALA A 9 -14.57 -12.96 14.64
C ALA A 9 -13.76 -11.71 14.20
N ALA A 10 -13.83 -10.65 15.01
CA ALA A 10 -12.82 -9.60 15.02
C ALA A 10 -11.74 -10.04 16.02
N MET A 11 -10.64 -10.60 15.52
CA MET A 11 -9.48 -10.91 16.36
C MET A 11 -8.78 -9.59 16.73
N SER A 12 -9.24 -8.95 17.80
CA SER A 12 -8.41 -8.03 18.56
C SER A 12 -7.31 -8.85 19.23
N ALA A 13 -6.03 -8.54 18.97
CA ALA A 13 -4.95 -9.03 19.81
C ALA A 13 -5.28 -8.69 21.26
N THR A 14 -5.31 -9.69 22.14
CA THR A 14 -5.68 -9.47 23.53
C THR A 14 -4.60 -8.62 24.23
N ALA A 15 -4.98 -7.87 25.26
CA ALA A 15 -4.04 -7.03 26.01
C ALA A 15 -2.84 -7.85 26.54
N ASP A 16 -3.06 -9.13 26.81
CA ASP A 16 -2.04 -10.08 27.27
C ASP A 16 -1.05 -10.48 26.15
N ASP A 17 -1.51 -10.60 24.89
CA ASP A 17 -0.63 -10.85 23.73
C ASP A 17 0.31 -9.67 23.45
N ILE A 18 -0.19 -8.45 23.65
CA ILE A 18 0.57 -7.22 23.49
C ILE A 18 1.59 -7.07 24.62
N ALA A 19 1.18 -7.37 25.87
CA ALA A 19 2.07 -7.35 27.03
C ALA A 19 3.19 -8.40 26.94
N ALA A 20 2.91 -9.58 26.39
CA ALA A 20 3.92 -10.62 26.16
C ALA A 20 4.97 -10.21 25.11
N LYS A 21 4.55 -9.56 24.02
CA LYS A 21 5.45 -9.08 22.95
C LYS A 21 6.29 -7.87 23.35
N LEU A 22 5.80 -7.04 24.27
CA LEU A 22 6.49 -5.83 24.73
C LEU A 22 7.47 -6.05 25.89
N ARG A 23 7.55 -7.27 26.43
CA ARG A 23 8.36 -7.58 27.63
C ARG A 23 9.86 -7.32 27.44
N ASN A 24 10.37 -7.58 26.24
CA ASN A 24 11.78 -7.40 25.86
C ASN A 24 12.00 -6.19 24.92
N ALA A 25 10.98 -5.36 24.70
CA ALA A 25 11.07 -4.25 23.77
C ALA A 25 11.83 -3.05 24.38
N PRO A 26 12.60 -2.30 23.57
CA PRO A 26 13.26 -1.07 24.00
C PRO A 26 12.27 -0.08 24.64
N ALA A 27 12.74 0.71 25.62
CA ALA A 27 11.88 1.59 26.43
C ALA A 27 11.01 2.55 25.60
N TRP A 28 11.51 3.03 24.46
CA TRP A 28 10.77 3.93 23.56
C TRP A 28 9.55 3.25 22.91
N VAL A 29 9.60 1.94 22.67
CA VAL A 29 8.48 1.13 22.13
C VAL A 29 7.38 0.94 23.18
N ARG A 30 7.76 0.76 24.45
CA ARG A 30 6.81 0.58 25.57
C ARG A 30 6.03 1.86 25.89
N SER A 31 6.65 3.04 25.73
CA SER A 31 5.99 4.33 25.95
C SER A 31 4.94 4.66 24.89
N ALA A 32 5.18 4.29 23.62
CA ALA A 32 4.25 4.53 22.53
C ALA A 32 2.94 3.72 22.67
N ALA A 33 3.02 2.49 23.20
CA ALA A 33 1.86 1.61 23.39
C ALA A 33 0.87 2.10 24.48
N LYS A 34 1.31 2.94 25.43
CA LYS A 34 0.44 3.50 26.49
C LYS A 34 -0.43 4.66 26.00
N VAL A 35 -0.05 5.33 24.91
CA VAL A 35 -0.76 6.53 24.40
C VAL A 35 -2.02 6.16 23.60
N SER A 36 -2.09 4.93 23.07
CA SER A 36 -3.22 4.46 22.24
C SER A 36 -4.44 3.94 23.02
N GLY A 37 -4.41 3.96 24.36
CA GLY A 37 -5.47 3.37 25.21
C GLY A 37 -6.60 4.31 25.66
N ARG A 38 -6.65 5.58 25.22
CA ARG A 38 -7.64 6.54 25.73
C ARG A 38 -8.91 6.55 24.86
N ALA A 39 -9.94 5.86 25.35
CA ALA A 39 -11.27 5.79 24.75
C ALA A 39 -11.99 7.15 24.69
N VAL A 40 -12.79 7.35 23.64
CA VAL A 40 -13.63 8.53 23.37
C VAL A 40 -15.03 8.28 23.96
N SER A 41 -15.52 9.21 24.79
CA SER A 41 -16.89 9.21 25.33
C SER A 41 -17.94 9.68 24.30
N PRO A 42 -19.18 9.17 24.35
CA PRO A 42 -20.26 9.56 23.44
C PRO A 42 -21.04 10.79 23.95
N SER A 43 -21.41 11.68 23.03
CA SER A 43 -22.22 12.88 23.27
C SER A 43 -23.73 12.58 23.24
N GLN A 44 -24.47 13.23 24.15
CA GLN A 44 -25.93 13.18 24.30
C GLN A 44 -26.71 13.98 23.20
N PRO A 45 -28.02 13.71 23.01
CA PRO A 45 -28.85 14.38 22.02
C PRO A 45 -29.53 15.64 22.58
N VAL A 46 -29.71 16.66 21.74
CA VAL A 46 -30.54 17.83 22.04
C VAL A 46 -31.70 17.88 21.05
N SER A 47 -32.91 17.79 21.61
CA SER A 47 -34.19 17.95 20.94
C SER A 47 -34.55 19.43 20.82
N LYS A 48 -35.02 19.87 19.64
CA LYS A 48 -36.04 20.93 19.53
C LYS A 48 -36.97 20.65 18.33
N PRO A 49 -38.26 21.01 18.43
CA PRO A 49 -39.28 20.75 17.41
C PRO A 49 -39.33 21.89 16.38
N VAL A 50 -40.04 21.68 15.26
CA VAL A 50 -41.06 22.61 14.70
C VAL A 50 -41.46 22.23 13.24
N SER A 51 -42.79 22.27 13.06
CA SER A 51 -43.63 22.49 11.86
C SER A 51 -43.64 21.54 10.63
N LYS A 52 -44.87 21.08 10.31
CA LYS A 52 -45.33 20.76 8.95
C LYS A 52 -45.34 22.04 8.10
N PRO A 53 -45.00 21.97 6.80
CA PRO A 53 -46.09 22.08 5.81
C PRO A 53 -45.90 21.30 4.49
N ALA A 54 -47.07 21.05 3.88
CA ALA A 54 -47.40 20.98 2.45
C ALA A 54 -46.70 19.97 1.50
N ALA A 55 -47.55 19.29 0.73
CA ALA A 55 -47.19 18.33 -0.31
C ALA A 55 -46.28 18.95 -1.39
N LYS A 56 -45.17 18.27 -1.70
CA LYS A 56 -44.30 18.61 -2.82
C LYS A 56 -44.79 17.92 -4.10
N PRO A 57 -44.76 18.61 -5.25
CA PRO A 57 -45.10 18.03 -6.55
C PRO A 57 -44.08 16.94 -6.94
N THR A 58 -44.58 15.87 -7.57
CA THR A 58 -43.79 14.75 -8.07
C THR A 58 -42.79 15.23 -9.12
N VAL A 59 -41.52 15.35 -8.71
CA VAL A 59 -40.40 15.60 -9.63
C VAL A 59 -40.20 14.34 -10.48
N PRO A 60 -40.03 14.45 -11.82
CA PRO A 60 -39.72 13.31 -12.66
C PRO A 60 -38.47 12.62 -12.14
N MET A 61 -38.59 11.32 -11.87
CA MET A 61 -37.49 10.49 -11.41
C MET A 61 -36.34 10.62 -12.42
N PRO A 62 -35.14 11.10 -12.04
CA PRO A 62 -34.03 11.20 -12.98
C PRO A 62 -33.75 9.79 -13.52
N ALA A 63 -33.60 9.70 -14.84
CA ALA A 63 -33.27 8.47 -15.52
C ALA A 63 -32.16 7.74 -14.75
N ALA A 64 -32.36 6.44 -14.49
CA ALA A 64 -31.39 5.61 -13.80
C ALA A 64 -30.02 5.86 -14.42
N LYS A 65 -29.08 6.36 -13.60
CA LYS A 65 -27.68 6.51 -14.01
C LYS A 65 -27.23 5.18 -14.62
N PRO A 66 -26.48 5.19 -15.73
CA PRO A 66 -25.97 3.97 -16.32
C PRO A 66 -25.32 3.14 -15.22
N THR A 67 -25.80 1.90 -15.06
CA THR A 67 -25.30 0.95 -14.08
C THR A 67 -23.79 0.91 -14.20
N ALA A 68 -23.10 1.13 -13.08
CA ALA A 68 -21.64 1.09 -13.04
C ALA A 68 -21.18 -0.18 -13.76
N ARG A 69 -20.40 -0.04 -14.85
CA ARG A 69 -19.86 -1.17 -15.60
C ARG A 69 -19.35 -2.20 -14.60
N ALA A 70 -19.89 -3.40 -14.63
CA ALA A 70 -19.47 -4.47 -13.73
C ALA A 70 -17.96 -4.63 -13.87
N ARG A 71 -17.23 -4.43 -12.76
CA ARG A 71 -15.77 -4.58 -12.76
C ARG A 71 -15.44 -6.03 -13.10
N ALA A 72 -14.39 -6.24 -13.90
CA ALA A 72 -13.92 -7.58 -14.23
C ALA A 72 -13.66 -8.40 -12.94
N PRO A 73 -13.87 -9.73 -12.99
CA PRO A 73 -13.65 -10.58 -11.82
C PRO A 73 -12.18 -10.53 -11.36
N VAL A 74 -11.95 -10.76 -10.07
CA VAL A 74 -10.59 -10.93 -9.53
C VAL A 74 -10.09 -12.33 -9.91
N ILE A 75 -8.88 -12.42 -10.46
CA ILE A 75 -8.23 -13.68 -10.85
C ILE A 75 -6.95 -13.94 -10.06
N GLY A 76 -6.46 -12.98 -9.28
CA GLY A 76 -5.28 -13.15 -8.47
C GLY A 76 -4.96 -11.97 -7.59
N TRP A 77 -3.85 -12.11 -6.89
CA TRP A 77 -3.32 -11.12 -5.95
C TRP A 77 -1.82 -10.98 -6.11
N LEU A 78 -1.32 -9.78 -5.80
CA LEU A 78 0.08 -9.47 -5.62
C LEU A 78 0.34 -8.98 -4.21
N ALA A 79 1.53 -9.28 -3.69
CA ALA A 79 2.12 -8.61 -2.55
C ALA A 79 3.57 -8.25 -2.88
N GLY A 80 4.02 -7.07 -2.48
CA GLY A 80 5.39 -6.66 -2.76
C GLY A 80 5.89 -5.51 -1.89
N MET A 81 7.20 -5.27 -2.00
CA MET A 81 7.91 -4.22 -1.27
C MET A 81 8.50 -3.22 -2.26
N CYS A 82 8.41 -1.94 -1.93
CA CYS A 82 8.71 -0.87 -2.88
C CYS A 82 10.16 -0.40 -2.82
N CYS A 83 10.69 -0.16 -1.62
CA CYS A 83 12.00 0.45 -1.41
C CYS A 83 12.65 0.02 -0.08
N PRO A 84 12.88 -1.29 0.13
CA PRO A 84 13.59 -1.80 1.31
C PRO A 84 15.08 -1.48 1.25
N GLY A 85 15.66 -1.07 2.38
CA GLY A 85 17.11 -0.89 2.54
C GLY A 85 17.70 0.24 1.69
N VAL A 86 18.81 -0.05 1.03
CA VAL A 86 19.58 0.91 0.21
C VAL A 86 19.52 0.49 -1.24
N SER A 87 19.25 1.44 -2.14
CA SER A 87 19.19 1.18 -3.57
C SER A 87 20.58 1.03 -4.19
N ARG A 88 20.61 0.53 -5.42
CA ARG A 88 21.72 0.79 -6.34
C ARG A 88 21.84 2.30 -6.64
N PRO A 89 22.98 2.77 -7.14
CA PRO A 89 23.14 4.18 -7.47
C PRO A 89 22.09 4.69 -8.46
N CYS A 90 21.31 5.69 -8.02
CA CYS A 90 20.25 6.34 -8.77
C CYS A 90 20.66 7.78 -9.09
N LEU A 91 20.45 8.18 -10.35
CA LEU A 91 20.63 9.57 -10.76
C LEU A 91 19.51 10.42 -10.17
N SER A 92 19.87 11.55 -9.58
CA SER A 92 18.94 12.51 -9.02
C SER A 92 19.00 13.80 -9.83
N SER A 93 17.85 14.27 -10.31
CA SER A 93 17.77 15.52 -11.07
C SER A 93 18.02 16.78 -10.23
N LYS A 94 18.00 16.66 -8.89
CA LYS A 94 18.18 17.80 -7.96
C LYS A 94 19.64 18.22 -7.80
N ASP A 95 20.54 17.26 -7.78
CA ASP A 95 21.98 17.43 -7.52
C ASP A 95 22.85 16.84 -8.64
N SER A 96 22.24 16.21 -9.66
CA SER A 96 22.90 15.52 -10.79
C SER A 96 23.86 14.39 -10.37
N GLU A 97 23.83 13.99 -9.10
CA GLU A 97 24.69 12.94 -8.58
C GLU A 97 24.02 11.57 -8.69
N ARG A 98 24.80 10.56 -9.08
CA ARG A 98 24.39 9.16 -9.09
C ARG A 98 24.85 8.48 -7.80
N LEU A 99 23.96 8.45 -6.81
CA LEU A 99 24.22 7.88 -5.49
C LEU A 99 23.16 6.84 -5.11
N PRO A 100 23.51 5.83 -4.31
CA PRO A 100 22.54 5.00 -3.61
C PRO A 100 21.54 5.86 -2.84
N GLU A 101 20.29 5.43 -2.78
CA GLU A 101 19.22 6.10 -2.05
C GLU A 101 18.70 5.21 -0.92
N GLN A 102 18.38 5.81 0.22
CA GLN A 102 17.76 5.17 1.37
C GLN A 102 16.58 6.03 1.83
N PHE A 103 15.41 5.42 1.97
CA PHE A 103 14.24 6.09 2.50
C PHE A 103 14.21 6.02 4.04
N THR A 104 13.82 7.10 4.69
CA THR A 104 13.56 7.09 6.12
C THR A 104 12.15 6.55 6.42
N PRO A 105 11.89 6.08 7.65
CA PRO A 105 10.53 5.72 8.07
C PRO A 105 9.52 6.87 7.92
N ARG A 106 9.99 8.12 8.08
CA ARG A 106 9.17 9.30 7.86
C ARG A 106 8.76 9.44 6.40
N ALA A 107 9.67 9.20 5.47
CA ALA A 107 9.36 9.25 4.04
C ALA A 107 8.30 8.20 3.66
N TRP A 108 8.42 6.96 4.17
CA TRP A 108 7.41 5.93 3.95
C TRP A 108 6.04 6.32 4.52
N ALA A 109 6.02 6.87 5.74
CA ALA A 109 4.80 7.36 6.36
C ALA A 109 4.16 8.52 5.57
N SER A 110 4.98 9.43 5.03
CA SER A 110 4.53 10.53 4.18
C SER A 110 3.88 10.02 2.89
N MET A 111 4.52 9.07 2.19
CA MET A 111 3.95 8.41 1.01
C MET A 111 2.62 7.73 1.34
N LEU A 112 2.55 6.94 2.41
CA LEU A 112 1.31 6.26 2.81
C LEU A 112 0.20 7.25 3.15
N ALA A 113 0.52 8.33 3.86
CA ALA A 113 -0.44 9.37 4.19
C ALA A 113 -0.94 10.10 2.93
N GLN A 114 -0.06 10.33 1.95
CA GLN A 114 -0.44 10.89 0.66
C GLN A 114 -1.39 9.97 -0.09
N VAL A 115 -1.06 8.69 -0.27
CA VAL A 115 -1.91 7.69 -0.95
C VAL A 115 -3.33 7.67 -0.37
N ARG A 116 -3.46 7.74 0.96
CA ARG A 116 -4.76 7.75 1.65
C ARG A 116 -5.58 9.01 1.43
N LYS A 117 -4.93 10.13 1.08
CA LYS A 117 -5.57 11.44 0.85
C LYS A 117 -5.88 11.71 -0.62
N VAL A 118 -5.24 11.00 -1.56
CA VAL A 118 -5.47 11.21 -3.00
C VAL A 118 -6.94 10.96 -3.33
N LYS A 119 -7.61 11.98 -3.88
CA LYS A 119 -8.93 11.87 -4.51
C LYS A 119 -8.74 11.60 -6.02
N GLY A 120 -9.64 10.84 -6.63
CA GLY A 120 -9.57 10.50 -8.06
C GLY A 120 -8.83 9.16 -8.31
N ASP A 121 -8.09 9.07 -9.40
CA ASP A 121 -7.54 7.81 -9.95
C ASP A 121 -6.48 7.12 -9.06
N GLY A 122 -6.03 7.77 -7.99
CA GLY A 122 -5.06 7.21 -7.04
C GLY A 122 -3.67 6.93 -7.65
N VAL A 123 -2.81 6.30 -6.86
CA VAL A 123 -1.48 5.85 -7.31
C VAL A 123 -1.65 4.59 -8.16
N PRO A 124 -1.14 4.55 -9.40
CA PRO A 124 -1.19 3.38 -10.24
C PRO A 124 -0.06 2.40 -9.92
N LEU A 125 -0.38 1.11 -10.08
CA LEU A 125 0.56 0.02 -10.26
C LEU A 125 0.61 -0.33 -11.74
N THR A 126 1.78 -0.32 -12.36
CA THR A 126 1.98 -0.50 -13.80
C THR A 126 2.93 -1.65 -14.12
N PHE A 127 2.83 -2.20 -15.34
CA PHE A 127 3.81 -3.18 -15.84
C PHE A 127 4.99 -2.45 -16.52
N GLY A 128 5.95 -1.98 -15.71
CA GLY A 128 7.02 -1.06 -16.10
C GLY A 128 6.65 0.42 -15.85
N HIS A 129 7.65 1.31 -15.72
CA HIS A 129 7.46 2.72 -15.30
C HIS A 129 6.46 3.54 -16.15
N GLU A 130 6.27 3.16 -17.41
CA GLU A 130 5.32 3.80 -18.34
C GLU A 130 4.41 2.76 -19.01
N GLY A 131 4.25 1.62 -18.34
CA GLY A 131 3.49 0.50 -18.84
C GLY A 131 1.99 0.62 -18.60
N PRO A 132 1.22 -0.39 -19.06
CA PRO A 132 -0.20 -0.45 -18.79
C PRO A 132 -0.46 -0.52 -17.28
N VAL A 133 -1.51 0.19 -16.85
CA VAL A 133 -1.98 0.17 -15.46
C VAL A 133 -2.64 -1.18 -15.18
N ILE A 134 -2.22 -1.80 -14.08
CA ILE A 134 -2.68 -3.09 -13.59
C ILE A 134 -3.73 -2.89 -12.50
N ALA A 135 -3.45 -1.99 -11.55
CA ALA A 135 -4.30 -1.69 -10.41
C ALA A 135 -4.11 -0.22 -9.99
N ARG A 136 -5.08 0.32 -9.27
CA ARG A 136 -5.07 1.70 -8.76
C ARG A 136 -5.49 1.74 -7.30
N SER A 137 -4.89 2.64 -6.53
CA SER A 137 -5.28 2.82 -5.14
C SER A 137 -6.67 3.44 -4.99
N GLY A 138 -7.07 4.30 -5.93
CA GLY A 138 -8.39 4.93 -5.96
C GLY A 138 -9.53 3.92 -6.13
N ASP A 139 -9.25 2.79 -6.78
CA ASP A 139 -10.20 1.70 -7.00
C ASP A 139 -10.25 0.68 -5.87
N LEU A 140 -9.43 0.85 -4.83
CA LEU A 140 -9.22 -0.13 -3.74
C LEU A 140 -8.70 -1.49 -4.24
N ASP A 141 -8.18 -1.54 -5.46
CA ASP A 141 -7.49 -2.71 -6.01
C ASP A 141 -5.98 -2.67 -5.73
N LEU A 142 -5.48 -1.57 -5.15
CA LEU A 142 -4.11 -1.44 -4.66
C LEU A 142 -4.15 -0.81 -3.26
N THR A 143 -3.60 -1.50 -2.29
CA THR A 143 -3.50 -1.01 -0.91
C THR A 143 -2.05 -0.98 -0.47
N PHE A 144 -1.75 -0.08 0.46
CA PHE A 144 -0.40 0.13 0.96
C PHE A 144 -0.36 0.00 2.47
N SER A 145 0.77 -0.46 2.97
CA SER A 145 1.09 -0.47 4.39
C SER A 145 2.56 -0.15 4.59
N VAL A 146 2.92 0.23 5.80
CA VAL A 146 4.32 0.45 6.18
C VAL A 146 4.64 -0.52 7.29
N ASP A 147 5.72 -1.26 7.09
CA ASP A 147 6.34 -2.07 8.11
C ASP A 147 7.68 -1.42 8.50
N PRO A 148 8.00 -1.30 9.80
CA PRO A 148 9.24 -0.67 10.23
C PRO A 148 10.53 -1.34 9.73
N LEU A 149 10.47 -2.63 9.38
CA LEU A 149 11.62 -3.41 8.92
C LEU A 149 11.70 -3.46 7.40
N THR A 150 10.60 -3.74 6.73
CA THR A 150 10.58 -3.95 5.26
C THR A 150 10.23 -2.68 4.47
N GLY A 151 9.76 -1.64 5.14
CA GLY A 151 9.44 -0.33 4.57
C GLY A 151 8.04 -0.25 3.97
N LEU A 152 7.90 0.42 2.82
CA LEU A 152 6.63 0.56 2.13
C LEU A 152 6.27 -0.72 1.37
N GLU A 153 5.16 -1.34 1.78
CA GLU A 153 4.59 -2.55 1.17
C GLU A 153 3.30 -2.23 0.41
N PHE A 154 2.99 -3.06 -0.58
CA PHE A 154 1.73 -3.01 -1.29
C PHE A 154 1.09 -4.39 -1.46
N GLU A 155 -0.23 -4.39 -1.57
CA GLU A 155 -1.02 -5.53 -2.02
C GLU A 155 -1.91 -5.07 -3.17
N ALA A 156 -2.05 -5.89 -4.21
CA ALA A 156 -2.88 -5.56 -5.35
C ALA A 156 -3.78 -6.71 -5.79
N ARG A 157 -5.04 -6.40 -6.09
CA ARG A 157 -5.99 -7.30 -6.75
C ARG A 157 -5.73 -7.29 -8.24
N LEU A 158 -5.59 -8.47 -8.83
CA LEU A 158 -5.49 -8.65 -10.27
C LEU A 158 -6.86 -9.00 -10.83
N ARG A 159 -7.35 -8.14 -11.71
CA ARG A 159 -8.61 -8.30 -12.43
C ARG A 159 -8.38 -9.12 -13.71
N ASP A 160 -9.44 -9.76 -14.22
CA ASP A 160 -9.40 -10.48 -15.49
C ASP A 160 -9.34 -9.54 -16.69
N THR A 161 -8.20 -8.87 -16.83
CA THR A 161 -7.85 -7.98 -17.92
C THR A 161 -6.60 -8.51 -18.62
N PRO A 162 -6.31 -8.08 -19.86
CA PRO A 162 -5.06 -8.44 -20.52
C PRO A 162 -3.81 -8.14 -19.67
N ALA A 163 -3.80 -7.02 -18.95
CA ALA A 163 -2.69 -6.66 -18.05
C ALA A 163 -2.62 -7.60 -16.83
N GLY A 164 -3.74 -7.90 -16.18
CA GLY A 164 -3.78 -8.81 -15.02
C GLY A 164 -3.34 -10.23 -15.37
N ARG A 165 -3.79 -10.75 -16.51
CA ARG A 165 -3.34 -12.06 -17.04
C ARG A 165 -1.85 -12.07 -17.35
N LYS A 166 -1.36 -11.06 -18.07
CA LYS A 166 0.06 -10.91 -18.38
C LYS A 166 0.95 -10.88 -17.14
N VAL A 167 0.52 -10.21 -16.07
CA VAL A 167 1.25 -10.18 -14.80
C VAL A 167 1.31 -11.56 -14.16
N LEU A 168 0.20 -12.29 -14.11
CA LEU A 168 0.16 -13.64 -13.55
C LEU A 168 1.01 -14.63 -14.36
N ASP A 169 1.05 -14.47 -15.68
CA ASP A 169 1.88 -15.31 -16.53
C ASP A 169 3.37 -14.96 -16.38
N ALA A 170 3.70 -13.67 -16.24
CA ALA A 170 5.07 -13.21 -16.02
C ALA A 170 5.60 -13.62 -14.64
N ILE A 171 4.76 -13.60 -13.60
CA ILE A 171 5.17 -14.00 -12.26
C ILE A 171 5.33 -15.52 -12.17
N GLY A 172 4.40 -16.31 -12.74
CA GLY A 172 4.49 -17.77 -12.75
C GLY A 172 4.83 -18.34 -11.37
N THR A 173 6.01 -18.96 -11.24
CA THR A 173 6.60 -19.46 -9.98
C THR A 173 7.73 -18.58 -9.43
N SER A 174 8.00 -17.45 -10.04
CA SER A 174 9.11 -16.53 -9.74
C SER A 174 8.61 -15.20 -9.17
N SER A 175 9.53 -14.32 -8.78
CA SER A 175 9.23 -12.95 -8.38
C SER A 175 9.45 -11.97 -9.54
N LEU A 176 8.80 -10.80 -9.45
CA LEU A 176 9.12 -9.65 -10.29
C LEU A 176 9.84 -8.60 -9.46
N GLY A 177 10.73 -7.83 -10.10
CA GLY A 177 11.30 -6.65 -9.49
C GLY A 177 10.23 -5.58 -9.30
N VAL A 178 10.37 -4.77 -8.24
CA VAL A 178 9.50 -3.63 -7.99
C VAL A 178 10.35 -2.36 -8.04
N SER A 179 9.84 -1.35 -8.72
CA SER A 179 10.43 -0.03 -8.74
C SER A 179 9.35 1.01 -8.47
N ILE A 180 9.75 2.18 -8.00
CA ILE A 180 8.81 3.28 -7.72
C ILE A 180 9.21 4.53 -8.48
N GLY A 181 8.21 5.21 -9.03
CA GLY A 181 8.31 6.60 -9.39
C GLY A 181 7.89 7.44 -8.20
N TYR A 182 8.68 8.46 -7.87
CA TYR A 182 8.35 9.37 -6.79
C TYR A 182 8.87 10.76 -7.12
N ARG A 183 8.20 11.78 -6.57
CA ARG A 183 8.65 13.16 -6.66
C ARG A 183 9.31 13.56 -5.34
N LYS A 184 10.46 14.19 -5.48
CA LYS A 184 11.36 14.50 -4.37
C LYS A 184 10.83 15.67 -3.55
N SER A 185 10.77 15.42 -2.25
CA SER A 185 10.83 16.42 -1.18
C SER A 185 12.14 16.16 -0.40
N THR A 186 12.28 16.70 0.80
CA THR A 186 13.52 16.80 1.59
C THR A 186 14.48 15.60 1.47
N GLN A 187 15.75 15.88 1.11
CA GLN A 187 16.82 14.90 1.00
C GLN A 187 18.17 15.52 1.39
N TRP A 188 19.10 14.69 1.86
CA TRP A 188 20.49 15.07 2.13
C TRP A 188 21.43 13.89 1.86
N ILE A 189 22.75 14.13 1.87
CA ILE A 189 23.76 13.11 1.63
C ILE A 189 24.51 12.85 2.93
N VAL A 190 24.76 11.58 3.23
CA VAL A 190 25.57 11.14 4.38
C VAL A 190 26.62 10.14 3.92
N GLU A 191 27.70 10.02 4.69
CA GLU A 191 28.61 8.87 4.56
C GLU A 191 28.16 7.73 5.48
N ARG A 192 28.15 6.52 4.95
CA ARG A 192 27.83 5.28 5.68
C ARG A 192 29.01 4.33 5.54
N ASP A 193 29.39 3.76 6.67
CA ASP A 193 30.43 2.74 6.70
C ASP A 193 30.05 1.54 5.81
N GLY A 194 31.03 1.02 5.07
CA GLY A 194 30.86 -0.08 4.10
C GLY A 194 30.05 0.23 2.82
N ILE A 195 29.40 1.39 2.71
CA ILE A 195 28.57 1.77 1.53
C ILE A 195 29.09 3.03 0.85
N GLY A 196 29.71 3.95 1.59
CA GLY A 196 30.15 5.25 1.10
C GLY A 196 29.03 6.30 1.16
N ARG A 197 29.00 7.21 0.19
CA ARG A 197 28.01 8.29 0.13
C ARG A 197 26.63 7.74 -0.25
N VAL A 198 25.64 8.00 0.59
CA VAL A 198 24.24 7.60 0.42
C VAL A 198 23.35 8.83 0.53
N ARG A 199 22.36 8.91 -0.37
CA ARG A 199 21.32 9.93 -0.31
C ARG A 199 20.18 9.45 0.57
N ILE A 200 19.92 10.19 1.64
CA ILE A 200 18.78 9.96 2.52
C ILE A 200 17.58 10.73 1.99
N VAL A 201 16.49 10.02 1.72
CA VAL A 201 15.20 10.59 1.32
C VAL A 201 14.28 10.59 2.53
N ASP A 202 13.96 11.77 3.06
CA ASP A 202 13.19 11.91 4.31
C ASP A 202 11.73 12.30 4.09
N ASP A 203 11.41 12.81 2.91
CA ASP A 203 10.06 13.09 2.48
C ASP A 203 9.93 12.83 0.98
N ALA A 204 8.85 12.21 0.56
CA ALA A 204 8.60 11.94 -0.85
C ALA A 204 7.11 11.71 -1.14
N ILE A 205 6.70 12.08 -2.35
CA ILE A 205 5.35 11.82 -2.87
C ILE A 205 5.44 10.65 -3.83
N LEU A 206 4.70 9.57 -3.53
CA LEU A 206 4.62 8.43 -4.41
C LEU A 206 3.82 8.79 -5.66
N ASP A 207 4.44 8.57 -6.82
CA ASP A 207 3.82 8.82 -8.12
C ASP A 207 3.19 7.54 -8.68
N HIS A 208 3.98 6.45 -8.75
CA HIS A 208 3.53 5.14 -9.22
C HIS A 208 4.41 4.00 -8.70
N ILE A 209 3.91 2.77 -8.77
CA ILE A 209 4.71 1.53 -8.64
C ILE A 209 4.81 0.86 -10.02
N ALA A 210 5.99 0.36 -10.36
CA ALA A 210 6.27 -0.37 -11.58
C ALA A 210 6.75 -1.78 -11.30
N LEU A 211 6.10 -2.79 -11.90
CA LEU A 211 6.58 -4.16 -11.95
C LEU A 211 7.60 -4.32 -13.07
N ILE A 212 8.79 -4.82 -12.74
CA ILE A 212 9.90 -4.99 -13.66
C ILE A 212 10.10 -6.49 -13.90
N ALA A 213 9.78 -6.93 -15.12
CA ALA A 213 10.12 -8.26 -15.58
C ALA A 213 11.62 -8.35 -15.85
N GLU A 214 12.34 -9.13 -15.05
CA GLU A 214 13.79 -9.28 -15.17
C GLU A 214 14.19 -10.15 -16.37
N LYS A 215 13.33 -11.09 -16.78
CA LYS A 215 13.60 -11.96 -17.93
C LYS A 215 13.45 -11.17 -19.24
N GLY A 216 14.53 -11.14 -20.02
CA GLY A 216 14.52 -10.57 -21.37
C GLY A 216 14.58 -9.04 -21.43
N THR A 217 14.80 -8.34 -20.31
CA THR A 217 15.01 -6.89 -20.30
C THR A 217 16.32 -6.51 -19.61
N ASN A 218 16.96 -5.44 -20.07
CA ASN A 218 18.12 -4.84 -19.38
C ASN A 218 17.69 -3.94 -18.19
N ARG A 219 16.40 -3.96 -17.83
CA ARG A 219 15.85 -3.14 -16.74
C ARG A 219 15.86 -3.96 -15.45
N ARG A 220 16.19 -3.30 -14.34
CA ARG A 220 16.23 -3.90 -13.00
C ARG A 220 15.61 -2.95 -12.00
N ALA A 221 15.04 -3.50 -10.93
CA ALA A 221 14.64 -2.71 -9.78
C ALA A 221 15.84 -1.96 -9.20
N ALA A 222 15.61 -0.71 -8.77
CA ALA A 222 16.64 0.11 -8.11
C ALA A 222 17.05 -0.51 -6.77
N TYR A 223 16.08 -1.02 -6.02
CA TYR A 223 16.28 -1.74 -4.77
C TYR A 223 16.30 -3.24 -5.06
N SER A 224 17.39 -3.94 -4.77
CA SER A 224 17.54 -5.37 -5.06
C SER A 224 16.49 -6.24 -4.37
N ALA A 225 16.16 -5.88 -3.14
CA ALA A 225 15.16 -6.51 -2.29
C ALA A 225 13.71 -6.10 -2.63
N ALA A 226 13.50 -5.07 -3.45
CA ALA A 226 12.15 -4.68 -3.89
C ALA A 226 11.60 -5.72 -4.88
N ARG A 227 10.82 -6.64 -4.34
CA ARG A 227 10.23 -7.77 -5.07
C ARG A 227 8.73 -7.82 -4.83
N CYS A 228 8.01 -8.39 -5.80
CA CYS A 228 6.64 -8.81 -5.60
C CYS A 228 6.43 -10.27 -6.00
N TYR A 229 5.48 -10.89 -5.32
CA TYR A 229 5.00 -12.24 -5.54
C TYR A 229 3.52 -12.20 -5.84
N GLY A 230 3.06 -13.17 -6.63
CA GLY A 230 1.68 -13.23 -7.06
C GLY A 230 1.13 -14.64 -7.03
N ARG A 231 -0.18 -14.72 -6.79
CA ARG A 231 -0.91 -15.98 -6.76
C ARG A 231 -2.24 -15.82 -7.46
N ARG A 232 -2.63 -16.85 -8.22
CA ARG A 232 -4.00 -17.00 -8.71
C ARG A 232 -4.90 -17.29 -7.52
N SER A 233 -5.92 -16.47 -7.33
CA SER A 233 -6.87 -16.59 -6.22
C SER A 233 -8.05 -15.66 -6.48
N THR A 234 -9.25 -16.15 -6.25
CA THR A 234 -10.51 -15.38 -6.26
C THR A 234 -10.92 -14.95 -4.85
N GLY A 235 -10.08 -15.23 -3.85
CA GLY A 235 -10.34 -14.89 -2.45
C GLY A 235 -10.41 -13.39 -2.19
N VAL A 236 -11.07 -13.02 -1.08
CA VAL A 236 -11.37 -11.62 -0.71
C VAL A 236 -10.11 -10.83 -0.28
N GLY A 237 -9.07 -11.53 0.18
CA GLY A 237 -7.81 -10.95 0.65
C GLY A 237 -6.58 -11.59 0.01
N CYS A 238 -5.46 -10.87 0.09
CA CYS A 238 -4.18 -11.34 -0.42
C CYS A 238 -3.72 -12.61 0.31
N PRO A 239 -3.39 -13.69 -0.42
CA PRO A 239 -2.84 -14.91 0.16
C PRO A 239 -1.63 -14.62 1.08
N ARG A 240 -1.59 -15.32 2.22
CA ARG A 240 -0.54 -15.12 3.24
C ARG A 240 0.86 -15.45 2.72
N ASP A 241 0.97 -16.52 1.94
CA ASP A 241 2.22 -16.99 1.35
C ASP A 241 2.85 -15.96 0.40
N ALA A 242 2.05 -15.22 -0.37
CA ALA A 242 2.53 -14.14 -1.23
C ALA A 242 3.17 -13.01 -0.41
N ARG A 243 2.56 -12.65 0.73
CA ARG A 243 3.08 -11.61 1.65
C ARG A 243 4.35 -12.05 2.33
N GLU A 244 4.38 -13.28 2.86
CA GLU A 244 5.57 -13.83 3.52
C GLU A 244 6.73 -13.99 2.54
N SER A 245 6.47 -14.43 1.30
CA SER A 245 7.49 -14.54 0.26
C SER A 245 8.06 -13.17 -0.12
N ALA A 246 7.24 -12.12 -0.15
CA ALA A 246 7.73 -10.76 -0.39
C ALA A 246 8.67 -10.33 0.74
N ARG A 247 8.24 -10.48 1.99
CA ARG A 247 8.99 -10.04 3.18
C ARG A 247 10.29 -10.81 3.41
N SER A 248 10.36 -12.09 3.03
CA SER A 248 11.58 -12.89 3.18
C SER A 248 12.76 -12.39 2.35
N TRP A 249 12.50 -11.54 1.34
CA TRP A 249 13.53 -10.93 0.50
C TRP A 249 13.99 -9.55 0.99
N ALA A 250 13.42 -9.04 2.09
CA ALA A 250 13.76 -7.73 2.62
C ALA A 250 15.14 -7.70 3.30
N PHE A 251 15.69 -8.87 3.62
CA PHE A 251 16.89 -9.08 4.42
C PHE A 251 17.94 -9.86 3.63
#